data_AF-A1CIH3-F1
#
_entry.id   AF-A1CIH3-F1
#
_cell.length_a   1.000
_cell.length_b   1.000
_cell.length_c   1.000
_cell.angle_alpha   90.00
_cell.angle_beta   90.00
_cell.angle_gamma   90.00
#
_symmetry.space_group_name_H-M   'P 1'
#
loop_
_entity.id
_entity.type
_entity.pdbx_description
1 polymer ?
#
loop_
_entity_poly.entity_id
_entity_poly.type
_entity_poly.pdbx_seq_one_letter_code
_entity_poly.pdbx_strand_id
1 'polypeptide(L)'
;MPRKRCSRGSCWVLSPRSTRDHKADVCNRICRDFVQQFVEDAVQAAEGRRKEDDLLGEERMKTKEKRIFSYELASQTSDKRRILDELMDVLLAERDTTASLLGNLFFMLAKNPAIWEKPRREVDVLQNRSPTYKELRRLKYVQCRVNEYIDLSPPPSPSHYPRYSHSPLIRRLPSSAERWEDGELHLQLLPRWEYLPFNGGPRICIGQRYALNEVSYVLVRMVQKFRGLESRDPGPWEESLA
;
A
#
# COMPACT_ATOMS: atom_id res chain seq x y z
N MET A 1 41.04 6.11 -8.98
CA MET A 1 41.04 6.56 -10.40
C MET A 1 40.55 8.00 -10.49
N PRO A 2 41.13 8.86 -11.34
CA PRO A 2 41.01 10.31 -11.20
C PRO A 2 39.68 10.84 -11.75
N ARG A 3 39.00 11.66 -10.95
CA ARG A 3 37.82 12.44 -11.36
C ARG A 3 38.26 13.44 -12.44
N LYS A 4 37.81 13.28 -13.69
CA LYS A 4 38.00 14.31 -14.72
C LYS A 4 37.20 15.55 -14.32
N ARG A 5 37.91 16.61 -13.92
CA ARG A 5 37.33 17.92 -13.63
C ARG A 5 37.00 18.60 -14.96
N CYS A 6 35.73 18.88 -15.22
CA CYS A 6 35.32 19.70 -16.35
C CYS A 6 35.77 21.15 -16.12
N SER A 7 36.43 21.76 -17.10
CA SER A 7 37.09 23.08 -17.00
C SER A 7 36.17 24.29 -17.21
N ARG A 8 34.84 24.09 -17.26
CA ARG A 8 33.86 25.18 -17.36
C ARG A 8 32.67 24.87 -16.46
N GLY A 9 32.25 25.87 -15.67
CA GLY A 9 31.18 25.90 -14.66
C GLY A 9 30.27 24.67 -14.53
N SER A 10 30.25 24.10 -13.32
CA SER A 10 29.19 23.32 -12.66
C SER A 10 28.08 22.71 -13.53
N CYS A 11 28.42 21.93 -14.55
CA CYS A 11 27.43 21.15 -15.29
C CYS A 11 27.37 19.74 -14.70
N TRP A 12 26.30 19.44 -13.96
CA TRP A 12 25.95 18.07 -13.59
C TRP A 12 25.50 17.32 -14.85
N VAL A 13 26.46 16.80 -15.61
CA VAL A 13 26.16 15.88 -16.71
C VAL A 13 25.75 14.54 -16.08
N LEU A 14 24.46 14.36 -15.85
CA LEU A 14 23.86 13.03 -15.64
C LEU A 14 23.97 12.27 -16.97
N SER A 15 25.12 11.64 -17.22
CA SER A 15 25.24 10.64 -18.28
C SER A 15 24.49 9.39 -17.84
N PRO A 16 23.44 8.93 -18.56
CA PRO A 16 22.68 7.73 -18.20
C PRO A 16 23.51 6.44 -18.15
N ARG A 17 24.72 6.46 -18.71
CA ARG A 17 25.63 5.30 -18.77
C ARG A 17 26.62 5.21 -17.60
N SER A 18 26.76 6.24 -16.77
CA SER A 18 27.92 6.34 -15.85
C SER A 18 27.71 5.72 -14.46
N THR A 19 26.50 5.30 -14.10
CA THR A 19 26.23 4.66 -12.80
C THR A 19 25.24 3.51 -12.98
N ARG A 20 25.64 2.51 -13.77
CA ARG A 20 24.94 1.21 -13.77
C ARG A 20 25.22 0.54 -12.43
N ASP A 21 24.25 0.62 -11.52
CA ASP A 21 24.36 0.00 -10.21
C ASP A 21 24.13 -1.51 -10.35
N HIS A 22 25.18 -2.28 -10.10
CA HIS A 22 25.12 -3.74 -10.14
C HIS A 22 24.05 -4.28 -9.16
N LYS A 23 23.85 -3.63 -8.02
CA LYS A 23 22.81 -4.03 -7.06
C LYS A 23 21.42 -3.81 -7.63
N ALA A 24 21.18 -2.70 -8.33
CA ALA A 24 19.91 -2.44 -8.99
C ALA A 24 19.62 -3.49 -10.08
N ASP A 25 20.63 -3.86 -10.88
CA ASP A 25 20.50 -4.91 -11.88
C ASP A 25 20.18 -6.29 -11.26
N VAL A 26 20.77 -6.60 -10.11
CA VAL A 26 20.47 -7.84 -9.36
C VAL A 26 19.05 -7.83 -8.80
N CYS A 27 18.64 -6.74 -8.14
CA CYS A 27 17.28 -6.60 -7.61
C CYS A 27 16.23 -6.69 -8.71
N ASN A 28 16.46 -6.02 -9.84
CA ASN A 28 15.56 -6.06 -11.00
C ASN A 28 15.41 -7.49 -11.52
N ARG A 29 16.49 -8.25 -11.64
CA ARG A 29 16.42 -9.66 -12.04
C ARG A 29 15.61 -10.49 -11.06
N ILE A 30 15.89 -10.39 -9.75
CA ILE A 30 15.16 -11.14 -8.72
C ILE A 30 13.66 -10.86 -8.78
N CYS A 31 13.27 -9.58 -8.86
CA CYS A 31 11.85 -9.23 -8.95
C CYS A 31 11.20 -9.76 -10.24
N ARG A 32 11.89 -9.63 -11.39
CA ARG A 32 11.38 -10.13 -12.67
C ARG A 32 11.25 -11.64 -12.69
N ASP A 33 12.23 -12.36 -12.15
CA ASP A 33 12.20 -13.82 -12.05
C ASP A 33 11.03 -14.29 -11.15
N PHE A 34 10.76 -13.57 -10.06
CA PHE A 34 9.60 -13.85 -9.20
C PHE A 34 8.26 -13.61 -9.91
N VAL A 35 8.16 -12.59 -10.76
CA VAL A 35 6.92 -12.28 -11.50
C VAL A 35 6.72 -13.20 -12.70
N GLN A 36 7.81 -13.68 -13.28
CA GLN A 36 7.81 -14.54 -14.48
C GLN A 36 6.91 -15.77 -14.32
N GLN A 37 6.89 -16.41 -13.14
CA GLN A 37 6.01 -17.56 -12.88
C GLN A 37 4.52 -17.21 -13.07
N PHE A 38 4.10 -16.03 -12.59
CA PHE A 38 2.70 -15.60 -12.70
C PHE A 38 2.32 -15.21 -14.13
N VAL A 39 3.30 -14.75 -14.94
CA VAL A 39 3.11 -14.47 -16.36
C VAL A 39 2.89 -15.77 -17.13
N GLU A 40 3.68 -16.80 -16.82
CA GLU A 40 3.56 -18.11 -17.45
C GLU A 40 2.22 -18.77 -17.14
N ASP A 41 1.83 -18.78 -15.86
CA ASP A 41 0.51 -19.25 -15.42
C ASP A 41 -0.62 -18.47 -16.12
N ALA A 42 -0.45 -17.15 -16.27
CA ALA A 42 -1.44 -16.29 -16.89
C ALA A 42 -1.65 -16.60 -18.37
N VAL A 43 -0.55 -16.79 -19.11
CA VAL A 43 -0.60 -17.13 -20.54
C VAL A 43 -1.17 -18.52 -20.75
N GLN A 44 -0.76 -19.52 -19.96
CA GLN A 44 -1.30 -20.87 -20.06
C GLN A 44 -2.82 -20.91 -19.81
N ALA A 45 -3.29 -20.18 -18.79
CA ALA A 45 -4.72 -20.11 -18.48
C ALA A 45 -5.53 -19.31 -19.52
N ALA A 46 -4.91 -18.39 -20.25
CA ALA A 46 -5.54 -17.66 -21.35
C ALA A 46 -5.61 -18.51 -22.63
N GLU A 47 -4.54 -19.25 -22.95
CA GLU A 47 -4.52 -20.20 -24.07
C GLU A 47 -5.49 -21.36 -23.86
N GLY A 48 -5.58 -21.89 -22.63
CA GLY A 48 -6.57 -22.91 -22.27
C GLY A 48 -8.00 -22.42 -22.48
N ARG A 49 -8.30 -21.19 -22.06
CA ARG A 49 -9.61 -20.56 -22.27
C ARG A 49 -9.94 -20.28 -23.73
N ARG A 50 -8.98 -19.83 -24.54
CA ARG A 50 -9.21 -19.64 -26.00
C ARG A 50 -9.58 -20.96 -26.67
N LYS A 51 -8.90 -22.05 -26.32
CA LYS A 51 -9.23 -23.38 -26.84
C LYS A 51 -10.61 -23.87 -26.38
N GLU A 52 -11.01 -23.57 -25.15
CA GLU A 52 -12.35 -23.88 -24.62
C GLU A 52 -13.44 -23.04 -25.29
N ASP A 53 -13.21 -21.75 -25.51
CA ASP A 53 -14.14 -20.84 -26.19
C ASP A 53 -14.31 -21.21 -27.67
N ASP A 54 -13.24 -21.66 -28.35
CA ASP A 54 -13.31 -22.18 -29.72
C ASP A 54 -14.12 -23.50 -29.82
N LEU A 55 -14.24 -24.25 -28.71
CA LEU A 55 -14.96 -25.54 -28.65
C LEU A 55 -16.41 -25.42 -28.15
N LEU A 56 -16.75 -24.39 -27.37
CA LEU A 56 -18.03 -24.26 -26.65
C LEU A 56 -18.86 -23.03 -27.03
N GLY A 57 -18.72 -22.56 -28.27
CA GLY A 57 -19.43 -21.41 -28.83
C GLY A 57 -20.82 -21.17 -28.22
N GLU A 58 -20.92 -20.09 -27.43
CA GLU A 58 -22.12 -19.39 -26.95
C GLU A 58 -22.78 -19.77 -25.60
N GLU A 59 -22.31 -20.72 -24.79
CA GLU A 59 -23.01 -21.07 -23.51
C GLU A 59 -22.43 -20.51 -22.19
N ARG A 60 -21.49 -19.55 -22.21
CA ARG A 60 -20.92 -19.00 -20.96
C ARG A 60 -21.42 -17.61 -20.58
N MET A 61 -22.74 -17.40 -20.63
CA MET A 61 -23.37 -16.25 -20.00
C MET A 61 -23.86 -16.64 -18.61
N LYS A 62 -23.31 -16.01 -17.56
CA LYS A 62 -23.76 -15.98 -16.13
C LYS A 62 -22.96 -16.81 -15.11
N THR A 63 -21.64 -16.64 -15.09
CA THR A 63 -20.91 -16.65 -13.81
C THR A 63 -19.89 -15.53 -13.84
N LYS A 64 -20.09 -14.50 -13.02
CA LYS A 64 -19.07 -13.45 -12.75
C LYS A 64 -17.94 -14.13 -11.99
N GLU A 65 -17.11 -14.89 -12.69
CA GLU A 65 -15.89 -15.44 -12.11
C GLU A 65 -14.98 -14.30 -11.67
N LYS A 66 -14.27 -14.51 -10.57
CA LYS A 66 -13.29 -13.54 -10.06
C LYS A 66 -12.27 -13.30 -11.17
N ARG A 67 -12.34 -12.13 -11.79
CA ARG A 67 -11.37 -11.67 -12.78
C ARG A 67 -10.06 -11.36 -12.06
N ILE A 68 -9.11 -12.28 -12.19
CA ILE A 68 -7.74 -12.06 -11.74
C ILE A 68 -7.03 -11.23 -12.81
N PHE A 69 -6.37 -10.16 -12.38
CA PHE A 69 -5.78 -9.15 -13.25
C PHE A 69 -4.84 -9.73 -14.31
N SER A 70 -3.94 -10.64 -13.92
CA SER A 70 -2.97 -11.26 -14.83
C SER A 70 -3.64 -12.06 -15.95
N TYR A 71 -4.72 -12.80 -15.65
CA TYR A 71 -5.47 -13.55 -16.66
C TYR A 71 -6.20 -12.66 -17.66
N GLU A 72 -6.77 -11.56 -17.19
CA GLU A 72 -7.42 -10.58 -18.06
C GLU A 72 -6.38 -9.93 -18.99
N LEU A 73 -5.21 -9.60 -18.46
CA LEU A 73 -4.14 -9.00 -19.26
C LEU A 73 -3.62 -9.97 -20.34
N ALA A 74 -3.48 -11.25 -20.00
CA ALA A 74 -3.11 -12.31 -20.94
C ALA A 74 -4.20 -12.59 -22.01
N SER A 75 -5.47 -12.29 -21.71
CA SER A 75 -6.54 -12.37 -22.71
C SER A 75 -6.44 -11.25 -23.75
N GLN A 76 -5.98 -10.06 -23.33
CA GLN A 76 -5.89 -8.87 -24.18
C GLN A 76 -4.56 -8.76 -24.93
N THR A 77 -3.49 -9.40 -24.45
CA THR A 77 -2.15 -9.31 -25.03
C THR A 77 -1.40 -10.64 -24.94
N SER A 78 -0.72 -11.04 -26.02
CA SER A 78 0.15 -12.23 -26.06
C SER A 78 1.63 -11.95 -25.74
N ASP A 79 2.03 -10.68 -25.64
CA ASP A 79 3.38 -10.27 -25.29
C ASP A 79 3.65 -10.46 -23.79
N LYS A 80 4.44 -11.49 -23.46
CA LYS A 80 4.87 -11.82 -22.10
C LYS A 80 5.63 -10.68 -21.42
N ARG A 81 6.42 -9.90 -22.16
CA ARG A 81 7.20 -8.78 -21.58
C ARG A 81 6.28 -7.67 -21.12
N ARG A 82 5.27 -7.34 -21.92
CA ARG A 82 4.26 -6.35 -21.57
C ARG A 82 3.46 -6.79 -20.33
N ILE A 83 3.05 -8.05 -20.26
CA ILE A 83 2.37 -8.59 -19.06
C ILE A 83 3.27 -8.47 -17.83
N LEU A 84 4.55 -8.83 -17.98
CA LEU A 84 5.54 -8.75 -16.90
C LEU A 84 5.74 -7.31 -16.41
N ASP A 85 5.94 -6.35 -17.31
CA ASP A 85 6.18 -4.95 -16.94
C ASP A 85 4.95 -4.34 -16.24
N GLU A 86 3.73 -4.62 -16.71
CA GLU A 86 2.49 -4.13 -16.05
C GLU A 86 2.27 -4.78 -14.67
N LEU A 87 2.61 -6.06 -14.49
CA LEU A 87 2.57 -6.70 -13.17
C LEU A 87 3.63 -6.13 -12.22
N MET A 88 4.82 -5.85 -12.74
CA MET A 88 5.90 -5.20 -11.99
C MET A 88 5.49 -3.80 -11.51
N ASP A 89 4.82 -3.01 -12.37
CA ASP A 89 4.34 -1.68 -12.01
C ASP A 89 3.35 -1.71 -10.84
N VAL A 90 2.43 -2.69 -10.83
CA VAL A 90 1.48 -2.88 -9.72
C VAL A 90 2.21 -3.27 -8.42
N LEU A 91 3.14 -4.23 -8.49
CA LEU A 91 3.87 -4.71 -7.31
C LEU A 91 4.75 -3.64 -6.66
N LEU A 92 5.43 -2.83 -7.48
CA LEU A 92 6.26 -1.75 -6.98
C LEU A 92 5.42 -0.64 -6.32
N ALA A 93 4.24 -0.35 -6.86
CA ALA A 93 3.34 0.64 -6.26
C ALA A 93 2.82 0.24 -4.86
N GLU A 94 2.56 -1.05 -4.65
CA GLU A 94 1.99 -1.59 -3.40
C GLU A 94 3.04 -1.77 -2.29
N ARG A 95 4.21 -2.30 -2.63
CA ARG A 95 5.19 -2.78 -1.64
C ARG A 95 5.67 -1.67 -0.70
N ASP A 96 6.23 -0.60 -1.26
CA ASP A 96 6.93 0.41 -0.46
C ASP A 96 5.95 1.29 0.31
N THR A 97 4.78 1.56 -0.27
CA THR A 97 3.72 2.34 0.38
C THR A 97 3.12 1.59 1.57
N THR A 98 2.82 0.30 1.40
CA THR A 98 2.26 -0.54 2.47
C THR A 98 3.27 -0.81 3.58
N ALA A 99 4.54 -1.10 3.23
CA ALA A 99 5.59 -1.33 4.21
C ALA A 99 5.85 -0.08 5.08
N SER A 100 5.88 1.10 4.46
CA SER A 100 6.05 2.37 5.18
C SER A 100 4.89 2.66 6.12
N LEU A 101 3.65 2.41 5.66
CA LEU A 101 2.45 2.57 6.48
C LEU A 101 2.46 1.62 7.69
N LEU A 102 2.78 0.34 7.49
CA LEU A 102 2.91 -0.64 8.58
C LEU A 102 4.00 -0.25 9.57
N GLY A 103 5.16 0.19 9.08
CA GLY A 103 6.26 0.67 9.91
C GLY A 103 5.83 1.83 10.81
N ASN A 104 5.20 2.85 10.23
CA ASN A 104 4.70 4.00 10.98
C ASN A 104 3.59 3.63 11.98
N LEU A 105 2.65 2.77 11.56
CA LEU A 105 1.58 2.24 12.40
C LEU A 105 2.13 1.58 13.66
N PHE A 106 3.05 0.63 13.51
CA PHE A 106 3.62 -0.07 14.67
C PHE A 106 4.51 0.82 15.52
N PHE A 107 5.24 1.75 14.91
CA PHE A 107 6.03 2.74 15.64
C PHE A 107 5.14 3.58 16.57
N MET A 108 4.04 4.12 16.06
CA MET A 108 3.13 4.96 16.84
C MET A 108 2.36 4.17 17.92
N LEU A 109 2.00 2.92 17.62
CA LEU A 109 1.35 2.02 18.60
C LEU A 109 2.33 1.62 19.71
N ALA A 110 3.59 1.36 19.40
CA ALA A 110 4.62 1.01 20.38
C ALA A 110 4.92 2.14 21.37
N LYS A 111 4.81 3.40 20.93
CA LYS A 111 4.98 4.56 21.82
C LYS A 111 3.77 4.83 22.72
N ASN A 112 2.60 4.33 22.36
CA ASN A 112 1.36 4.53 23.10
C ASN A 112 0.74 3.18 23.50
N PRO A 113 1.32 2.46 24.47
CA PRO A 113 0.87 1.12 24.85
C PRO A 113 -0.60 1.10 25.33
N ALA A 114 -1.12 2.20 25.88
CA ALA A 114 -2.53 2.32 26.26
C ALA A 114 -3.49 2.19 25.06
N ILE A 115 -3.05 2.56 23.85
CA ILE A 115 -3.84 2.47 22.62
C ILE A 115 -3.90 1.01 22.13
N TRP A 116 -2.88 0.18 22.40
CA TRP A 116 -2.80 -1.22 21.96
C TRP A 116 -3.90 -2.12 22.52
N GLU A 117 -4.49 -1.76 23.65
CA GLU A 117 -5.56 -2.56 24.28
C GLU A 117 -6.92 -2.41 23.56
N LYS A 118 -7.18 -1.25 22.95
CA LYS A 118 -8.44 -0.96 22.24
C LYS A 118 -8.66 -1.86 20.99
N PRO A 119 -7.68 -2.02 20.06
CA PRO A 119 -7.86 -2.95 18.94
C PRO A 119 -7.88 -4.41 19.40
N ARG A 120 -7.21 -4.76 20.52
CA ARG A 120 -7.32 -6.11 21.11
C ARG A 120 -8.76 -6.46 21.48
N ARG A 121 -9.45 -5.55 22.18
CA ARG A 121 -10.87 -5.72 22.54
C ARG A 121 -11.77 -5.85 21.32
N GLU A 122 -11.53 -5.04 20.29
CA GLU A 122 -12.32 -5.11 19.05
C GLU A 122 -12.09 -6.43 18.30
N VAL A 123 -10.85 -6.92 18.28
CA VAL A 123 -10.44 -8.15 17.59
C VAL A 123 -10.84 -9.42 18.36
N ASP A 124 -11.15 -9.32 19.65
CA ASP A 124 -11.53 -10.46 20.50
C ASP A 124 -12.76 -11.22 19.97
N VAL A 125 -13.66 -10.54 19.28
CA VAL A 125 -14.83 -11.13 18.58
C VAL A 125 -14.44 -12.20 17.53
N LEU A 126 -13.18 -12.18 17.08
CA LEU A 126 -12.63 -13.15 16.14
C LEU A 126 -12.10 -14.41 16.83
N GLN A 127 -11.90 -14.41 18.15
CA GLN A 127 -11.43 -15.58 18.91
C GLN A 127 -10.19 -16.25 18.26
N ASN A 128 -9.18 -15.46 17.88
CA ASN A 128 -7.96 -15.90 17.18
C ASN A 128 -8.12 -16.52 15.79
N ARG A 129 -9.32 -16.50 15.19
CA ARG A 129 -9.50 -16.93 13.80
C ARG A 129 -8.98 -15.89 12.82
N SER A 130 -8.59 -16.33 11.63
CA SER A 130 -8.26 -15.43 10.53
C SER A 130 -9.50 -14.64 10.10
N PRO A 131 -9.47 -13.30 10.07
CA PRO A 131 -10.62 -12.50 9.68
C PRO A 131 -10.93 -12.65 8.19
N THR A 132 -12.21 -12.64 7.83
CA THR A 132 -12.62 -12.51 6.43
C THR A 132 -12.63 -11.05 5.98
N TYR A 133 -12.55 -10.79 4.66
CA TYR A 133 -12.62 -9.43 4.10
C TYR A 133 -13.86 -8.64 4.52
N LYS A 134 -14.99 -9.30 4.78
CA LYS A 134 -16.21 -8.62 5.25
C LYS A 134 -16.08 -8.19 6.71
N GLU A 135 -15.40 -8.98 7.52
CA GLU A 135 -15.20 -8.72 8.94
C GLU A 135 -14.15 -7.65 9.19
N LEU A 136 -13.05 -7.65 8.43
CA LEU A 136 -12.03 -6.58 8.48
C LEU A 136 -12.62 -5.18 8.33
N ARG A 137 -13.64 -5.04 7.47
CA ARG A 137 -14.34 -3.76 7.25
C ARG A 137 -15.29 -3.38 8.38
N ARG A 138 -15.67 -4.32 9.25
CA ARG A 138 -16.55 -4.08 10.40
C ARG A 138 -15.77 -3.69 11.65
N LEU A 139 -14.46 -3.93 11.69
CA LEU A 139 -13.55 -3.50 12.75
C LEU A 139 -13.29 -1.99 12.62
N LYS A 140 -14.22 -1.19 13.14
CA LYS A 140 -14.23 0.27 13.02
C LYS A 140 -13.00 0.90 13.64
N TYR A 141 -12.55 0.41 14.79
CA TYR A 141 -11.39 0.94 15.49
C TYR A 141 -10.10 0.65 14.71
N VAL A 142 -9.96 -0.56 14.17
CA VAL A 142 -8.86 -0.92 13.27
C VAL A 142 -8.85 -0.01 12.03
N GLN A 143 -9.99 0.18 11.37
CA GLN A 143 -10.07 1.05 10.19
C GLN A 143 -9.74 2.51 10.51
N CYS A 144 -10.24 3.01 11.65
CA CYS A 144 -9.92 4.33 12.18
C CYS A 144 -8.41 4.52 12.32
N ARG A 145 -7.75 3.60 13.03
CA ARG A 145 -6.31 3.67 13.26
C ARG A 145 -5.55 3.67 11.94
N VAL A 146 -5.85 2.74 11.04
CA VAL A 146 -5.20 2.71 9.71
C VAL A 146 -5.34 4.05 8.97
N ASN A 147 -6.54 4.64 8.92
CA ASN A 147 -6.75 5.91 8.22
C ASN A 147 -6.04 7.10 8.89
N GLU A 148 -6.00 7.13 10.23
CA GLU A 148 -5.28 8.14 11.00
C GLU A 148 -3.77 8.09 10.70
N TYR A 149 -3.17 6.90 10.62
CA TYR A 149 -1.73 6.81 10.35
C TYR A 149 -1.37 7.13 8.90
N ILE A 150 -2.28 6.90 7.96
CA ILE A 150 -2.12 7.36 6.58
C ILE A 150 -2.17 8.90 6.52
N ASP A 151 -2.96 9.55 7.37
CA ASP A 151 -3.01 11.02 7.49
C ASP A 151 -1.71 11.59 8.05
N LEU A 152 -1.16 10.94 9.09
CA LEU A 152 0.06 11.35 9.76
C LEU A 152 1.33 11.07 8.93
N SER A 153 1.28 10.09 8.02
CA SER A 153 2.37 9.74 7.11
C SER A 153 1.83 9.62 5.68
N PRO A 154 1.56 10.74 5.01
CA PRO A 154 1.12 10.68 3.63
C PRO A 154 2.27 10.08 2.79
N PRO A 155 1.99 9.10 1.91
CA PRO A 155 2.99 8.60 0.98
C PRO A 155 3.49 9.78 0.12
N PRO A 156 4.75 9.74 -0.36
CA PRO A 156 5.31 10.83 -1.15
C PRO A 156 4.45 11.06 -2.39
N SER A 157 3.60 12.10 -2.35
CA SER A 157 2.81 12.52 -3.49
C SER A 157 3.74 13.19 -4.50
N PRO A 158 3.72 12.80 -5.79
CA PRO A 158 4.49 13.47 -6.83
C PRO A 158 4.02 14.92 -7.09
N SER A 159 2.89 15.28 -6.49
CA SER A 159 2.28 16.59 -6.64
C SER A 159 2.86 17.51 -5.57
N HIS A 160 3.57 18.56 -5.97
CA HIS A 160 3.97 19.67 -5.11
C HIS A 160 2.74 20.47 -4.62
N TYR A 161 1.85 19.83 -3.89
CA TYR A 161 0.89 20.54 -3.07
C TYR A 161 1.61 20.93 -1.77
N PRO A 162 1.57 22.21 -1.36
CA PRO A 162 2.21 22.64 -0.12
C PRO A 162 1.70 21.77 1.02
N ARG A 163 2.59 21.41 1.97
CA ARG A 163 2.24 20.69 3.20
C ARG A 163 1.00 21.31 3.85
N TYR A 164 -0.17 20.72 3.64
CA TYR A 164 -1.43 21.15 4.27
C TYR A 164 -1.57 20.66 5.71
N SER A 165 -0.54 20.02 6.28
CA SER A 165 -0.44 19.72 7.71
C SER A 165 -0.40 20.96 8.60
N HIS A 166 -0.27 22.16 8.02
CA HIS A 166 -0.30 23.44 8.73
C HIS A 166 -1.67 24.12 8.75
N SER A 167 -2.75 23.49 8.25
CA SER A 167 -4.09 24.04 8.41
C SER A 167 -4.44 24.18 9.90
N PRO A 168 -4.77 25.39 10.40
CA PRO A 168 -5.14 25.60 11.80
C PRO A 168 -6.34 24.76 12.27
N LEU A 169 -7.16 24.27 11.32
CA LEU A 169 -8.31 23.42 11.58
C LEU A 169 -7.91 21.97 11.90
N ILE A 170 -6.83 21.46 11.31
CA ILE A 170 -6.31 20.11 11.60
C ILE A 170 -5.60 20.09 12.97
N ARG A 171 -4.95 21.20 13.36
CA ARG A 171 -4.17 21.33 14.61
C ARG A 171 -5.03 21.55 15.87
N ARG A 172 -6.31 21.92 15.71
CA ARG A 172 -7.27 22.14 16.82
C ARG A 172 -8.06 20.90 17.22
N LEU A 173 -7.85 19.77 16.54
CA LEU A 173 -8.58 18.55 16.84
C LEU A 173 -7.92 17.85 18.05
N PRO A 174 -8.70 17.40 19.05
CA PRO A 174 -8.18 16.75 20.25
C PRO A 174 -7.32 15.54 19.89
N SER A 175 -6.43 15.17 20.81
CA SER A 175 -5.49 14.04 20.66
C SER A 175 -6.22 12.73 20.34
N SER A 176 -6.30 12.41 19.05
CA SER A 176 -6.04 11.12 18.39
C SER A 176 -6.73 9.83 18.89
N ALA A 177 -7.58 9.84 19.90
CA ALA A 177 -8.46 8.72 20.24
C ALA A 177 -9.93 9.12 20.22
N GLU A 178 -10.25 10.32 20.71
CA GLU A 178 -11.62 10.82 20.80
C GLU A 178 -12.17 11.31 19.44
N ARG A 179 -11.32 11.52 18.41
CA ARG A 179 -11.77 11.91 17.06
C ARG A 179 -12.71 10.88 16.41
N TRP A 180 -12.67 9.62 16.85
CA TRP A 180 -13.31 8.50 16.16
C TRP A 180 -14.07 7.52 17.07
N GLU A 181 -14.12 7.78 18.38
CA GLU A 181 -14.84 6.94 19.36
C GLU A 181 -16.35 7.13 19.28
N ASP A 182 -16.80 8.33 18.93
CA ASP A 182 -18.20 8.60 18.63
C ASP A 182 -18.47 8.17 17.19
N GLY A 183 -19.27 7.11 17.03
CA GLY A 183 -19.54 6.39 15.78
C GLY A 183 -20.17 7.19 14.63
N GLU A 184 -20.07 8.52 14.64
CA GLU A 184 -20.42 9.41 13.54
C GLU A 184 -19.18 9.79 12.73
N LEU A 185 -18.86 8.95 11.75
CA LEU A 185 -18.45 9.33 10.40
C LEU A 185 -17.80 10.72 10.19
N HIS A 186 -16.72 11.04 10.91
CA HIS A 186 -15.92 12.25 10.64
C HIS A 186 -15.12 12.18 9.32
N LEU A 187 -15.32 11.13 8.51
CA LEU A 187 -14.94 11.08 7.10
C LEU A 187 -15.87 11.89 6.20
N GLN A 188 -17.07 12.26 6.65
CA GLN A 188 -18.01 13.09 5.90
C GLN A 188 -17.76 14.60 6.05
N LEU A 189 -16.98 15.02 7.05
CA LEU A 189 -16.82 16.43 7.42
C LEU A 189 -15.47 17.04 7.07
N LEU A 190 -14.46 16.24 6.71
CA LEU A 190 -13.27 16.80 6.06
C LEU A 190 -13.65 17.21 4.64
N PRO A 191 -13.42 18.46 4.22
CA PRO A 191 -13.59 18.85 2.83
C PRO A 191 -12.86 17.84 1.94
N ARG A 192 -13.54 17.33 0.90
CA ARG A 192 -13.09 16.25 -0.02
C ARG A 192 -11.67 16.40 -0.59
N TRP A 193 -11.04 17.56 -0.42
CA TRP A 193 -9.71 17.91 -0.93
C TRP A 193 -8.64 18.07 0.17
N GLU A 194 -9.01 18.03 1.45
CA GLU A 194 -8.05 18.15 2.57
C GLU A 194 -7.41 16.81 2.97
N TYR A 195 -8.04 15.68 2.62
CA TYR A 195 -7.54 14.33 2.90
C TYR A 195 -7.55 13.48 1.61
N LEU A 196 -6.38 13.32 0.98
CA LEU A 196 -6.21 12.60 -0.29
C LEU A 196 -5.11 11.53 -0.23
N PRO A 197 -5.21 10.56 0.69
CA PRO A 197 -4.20 9.51 0.88
C PRO A 197 -3.96 8.62 -0.34
N PHE A 198 -4.95 8.53 -1.22
CA PHE A 198 -4.95 7.68 -2.41
C PHE A 198 -5.06 8.50 -3.70
N ASN A 199 -4.77 9.82 -3.64
CA ASN A 199 -5.06 10.80 -4.68
C ASN A 199 -6.57 10.87 -5.04
N GLY A 200 -6.90 11.58 -6.12
CA GLY A 200 -8.26 11.70 -6.65
C GLY A 200 -8.28 11.85 -8.17
N GLY A 201 -9.45 11.65 -8.79
CA GLY A 201 -9.62 11.77 -10.24
C GLY A 201 -9.14 10.53 -11.04
N PRO A 202 -8.82 10.68 -12.34
CA PRO A 202 -8.49 9.56 -13.22
C PRO A 202 -7.23 8.77 -12.84
N ARG A 203 -6.40 9.31 -11.93
CA ARG A 203 -5.16 8.70 -11.42
C ARG A 203 -5.27 8.32 -9.94
N ILE A 204 -6.50 8.11 -9.45
CA ILE A 204 -6.74 7.56 -8.11
C ILE A 204 -6.09 6.19 -7.96
N CYS A 205 -5.59 5.89 -6.76
CA CYS A 205 -4.94 4.62 -6.46
C CYS A 205 -5.90 3.44 -6.73
N ILE A 206 -5.56 2.62 -7.72
CA ILE A 206 -6.30 1.39 -8.03
C ILE A 206 -6.20 0.35 -6.89
N GLY A 207 -5.10 0.39 -6.13
CA GLY A 207 -4.80 -0.52 -5.02
C GLY A 207 -5.39 -0.12 -3.66
N GLN A 208 -6.15 0.98 -3.56
CA GLN A 208 -6.62 1.52 -2.28
C GLN A 208 -7.30 0.46 -1.40
N ARG A 209 -8.23 -0.31 -1.96
CA ARG A 209 -8.97 -1.33 -1.21
C ARG A 209 -8.08 -2.49 -0.79
N TYR A 210 -7.08 -2.80 -1.61
CA TYR A 210 -6.14 -3.87 -1.31
C TYR A 210 -5.24 -3.46 -0.13
N ALA A 211 -4.59 -2.30 -0.23
CA ALA A 211 -3.70 -1.76 0.79
C ALA A 211 -4.39 -1.65 2.17
N LEU A 212 -5.60 -1.09 2.22
CA LEU A 212 -6.35 -0.97 3.48
C LEU A 212 -6.68 -2.34 4.10
N ASN A 213 -7.05 -3.33 3.28
CA ASN A 213 -7.35 -4.67 3.78
C ASN A 213 -6.09 -5.39 4.26
N GLU A 214 -4.98 -5.28 3.52
CA GLU A 214 -3.71 -5.90 3.87
C GLU A 214 -3.19 -5.36 5.20
N VAL A 215 -3.10 -4.03 5.34
CA VAL A 215 -2.65 -3.40 6.59
C VAL A 215 -3.58 -3.74 7.76
N SER A 216 -4.89 -3.71 7.54
CA SER A 216 -5.86 -4.11 8.57
C SER A 216 -5.68 -5.58 8.96
N TYR A 217 -5.47 -6.46 7.99
CA TYR A 217 -5.25 -7.89 8.24
C TYR A 217 -3.98 -8.11 9.05
N VAL A 218 -2.86 -7.50 8.65
CA VAL A 218 -1.59 -7.60 9.37
C VAL A 218 -1.73 -7.08 10.79
N LEU A 219 -2.36 -5.91 10.99
CA LEU A 219 -2.60 -5.36 12.32
C LEU A 219 -3.43 -6.32 13.19
N VAL A 220 -4.53 -6.86 12.67
CA VAL A 220 -5.38 -7.82 13.39
C VAL A 220 -4.60 -9.08 13.78
N ARG A 221 -3.79 -9.63 12.86
CA ARG A 221 -2.96 -10.81 13.13
C ARG A 221 -1.89 -10.55 14.17
N MET A 222 -1.27 -9.37 14.15
CA MET A 222 -0.30 -8.97 15.16
C MET A 222 -0.95 -8.84 16.54
N VAL A 223 -2.12 -8.20 16.60
CA VAL A 223 -2.92 -8.03 17.82
C VAL A 223 -3.36 -9.37 18.41
N GLN A 224 -3.77 -10.33 17.57
CA GLN A 224 -4.10 -11.70 18.00
C GLN A 224 -2.87 -12.44 18.55
N LYS A 225 -1.70 -12.25 17.93
CA LYS A 225 -0.49 -13.00 18.26
C LYS A 225 0.27 -12.45 19.48
N PHE A 226 0.32 -11.12 19.64
CA PHE A 226 1.17 -10.45 20.62
C PHE A 226 0.37 -9.75 21.70
N ARG A 227 0.66 -10.07 22.97
CA ARG A 227 -0.04 -9.51 24.14
C ARG A 227 0.16 -8.00 24.28
N GLY A 228 1.37 -7.51 24.03
CA GLY A 228 1.74 -6.11 24.19
C GLY A 228 2.71 -5.68 23.09
N LEU A 229 2.78 -4.37 22.89
CA LEU A 229 3.71 -3.72 21.99
C LEU A 229 4.29 -2.50 22.72
N GLU A 230 5.61 -2.42 22.81
CA GLU A 230 6.31 -1.36 23.55
C GLU A 230 7.51 -0.85 22.74
N SER A 231 7.76 0.45 22.85
CA SER A 231 8.96 1.08 22.30
C SER A 231 10.18 0.66 23.10
N ARG A 232 11.25 0.25 22.41
CA ARG A 232 12.55 -0.03 23.02
C ARG A 232 13.49 1.19 23.02
N ASP A 233 13.06 2.28 22.40
CA ASP A 233 13.82 3.53 22.41
C ASP A 233 13.68 4.22 23.78
N PRO A 234 14.79 4.58 24.44
CA PRO A 234 14.80 5.13 25.81
C PRO A 234 14.38 6.60 25.88
N GLY A 235 14.32 7.32 24.75
CA GLY A 235 14.08 8.75 24.69
C GLY A 235 12.69 9.14 24.18
N PRO A 236 12.22 10.36 24.50
CA PRO A 236 11.07 10.95 23.81
C PRO A 236 11.35 11.04 22.30
N TRP A 237 10.28 11.08 21.50
CA TRP A 237 10.44 11.26 20.06
C TRP A 237 10.96 12.67 19.77
N GLU A 238 12.17 12.76 19.21
CA GLU A 238 12.70 13.98 18.62
C GLU A 238 12.65 13.83 17.10
N GLU A 239 11.81 14.64 16.46
CA GLU A 239 11.80 14.73 15.00
C GLU A 239 13.06 15.45 14.55
N SER A 240 14.07 14.69 14.11
CA SER A 240 15.33 15.25 13.63
C SER A 240 15.17 15.82 12.21
N LEU A 241 14.24 16.75 12.02
CA LEU A 241 14.13 17.58 10.81
C LEU A 241 15.08 18.77 10.96
N ALA A 242 16.36 18.53 10.67
CA ALA A 242 17.36 19.57 10.43
C ALA A 242 17.44 19.89 8.94
#